data_AF-A0AAV3NP86-F1
#
_entry.id   AF-A0AAV3NP86-F1
#
_cell.length_a   1.000
_cell.length_b   1.000
_cell.length_c   1.000
_cell.angle_alpha   90.00
_cell.angle_beta   90.00
_cell.angle_gamma   90.00
#
_symmetry.space_group_name_H-M   'P 1'
#
loop_
_entity.id
_entity.type
_entity.pdbx_description
1 polymer ?
#
loop_
_entity_poly.entity_id
_entity_poly.type
_entity_poly.pdbx_seq_one_letter_code
_entity_poly.pdbx_strand_id
1 'polypeptide(L)'
;MGGNGSDNVLVSGNNEAKGSETMVDIKIKTLDSQTYTLRVDKCVPVPALKEQIATVTGILSEQQRLICRGKVLKDDQLLSAYRILRPCNQFK
;
A
#
# COMPACT_ATOMS: atom_id res chain seq x y z
N MET A 1 18.64 15.38 -34.60
CA MET A 1 17.37 15.34 -33.82
C MET A 1 17.44 14.10 -32.95
N GLY A 2 17.88 14.26 -31.71
CA GLY A 2 18.17 13.16 -30.80
C GLY A 2 17.17 13.08 -29.65
N GLY A 3 17.00 11.87 -29.12
CA GLY A 3 16.40 11.62 -27.81
C GLY A 3 14.94 11.20 -27.83
N ASN A 4 14.68 9.94 -28.20
CA ASN A 4 13.49 9.22 -27.72
C ASN A 4 13.64 9.02 -26.21
N GLY A 5 12.80 9.70 -25.43
CA GLY A 5 12.65 9.50 -23.99
C GLY A 5 11.17 9.44 -23.66
N SER A 6 10.52 8.35 -24.06
CA SER A 6 9.15 8.03 -23.66
C SER A 6 9.25 7.10 -22.46
N ASP A 7 9.39 7.64 -21.25
CA ASP A 7 9.08 6.90 -20.04
C ASP A 7 7.55 6.77 -19.96
N ASN A 8 7.05 5.71 -20.57
CA ASN A 8 5.65 5.32 -20.44
C ASN A 8 5.51 4.67 -19.06
N VAL A 9 5.25 5.48 -18.03
CA VAL A 9 4.94 4.97 -16.70
C VAL A 9 3.63 4.18 -16.81
N LEU A 10 3.75 2.85 -16.77
CA LEU A 10 2.62 1.94 -16.77
C LEU A 10 1.93 2.04 -15.41
N VAL A 11 0.96 2.95 -15.30
CA VAL A 11 -0.03 2.93 -14.23
C VAL A 11 -0.98 1.75 -14.48
N SER A 12 -0.55 0.55 -14.11
CA SER A 12 -1.46 -0.60 -13.98
C SER A 12 -2.30 -0.43 -12.73
N GLY A 13 -3.28 0.48 -12.82
CA GLY A 13 -4.38 0.63 -11.88
C GLY A 13 -5.40 -0.49 -12.09
N ASN A 14 -5.06 -1.69 -11.69
CA ASN A 14 -6.03 -2.77 -11.51
C ASN A 14 -5.98 -3.17 -10.04
N ASN A 15 -7.12 -3.10 -9.35
CA ASN A 15 -7.59 -4.22 -8.53
C ASN A 15 -9.02 -3.94 -8.07
N GLU A 16 -9.92 -4.68 -8.70
CA GLU A 16 -11.35 -4.77 -8.42
C GLU A 16 -11.61 -5.11 -6.96
N ALA A 17 -12.43 -4.27 -6.32
CA ALA A 17 -12.92 -4.45 -4.98
C ALA A 17 -13.89 -5.65 -4.93
N LYS A 18 -13.44 -6.77 -4.35
CA LYS A 18 -14.32 -7.88 -3.96
C LYS A 18 -13.88 -8.45 -2.62
N GLY A 19 -14.77 -8.35 -1.62
CA GLY A 19 -14.83 -9.33 -0.54
C GLY A 19 -14.74 -8.76 0.86
N SER A 20 -15.91 -8.54 1.45
CA SER A 20 -16.14 -8.07 2.81
C SER A 20 -15.71 -9.09 3.88
N GLU A 21 -14.41 -9.35 4.08
CA GLU A 21 -13.86 -10.09 5.25
C GLU A 21 -12.33 -9.94 5.43
N THR A 22 -11.68 -9.14 4.60
CA THR A 22 -10.21 -9.07 4.47
C THR A 22 -9.60 -7.74 4.93
N MET A 23 -10.39 -6.87 5.57
CA MET A 23 -9.92 -5.59 6.10
C MET A 23 -8.96 -5.74 7.28
N VAL A 24 -7.87 -4.96 7.25
CA VAL A 24 -6.85 -4.81 8.28
C VAL A 24 -6.77 -3.35 8.73
N ASP A 25 -6.60 -3.14 10.03
CA ASP A 25 -6.33 -1.82 10.59
C ASP A 25 -4.82 -1.55 10.61
N ILE A 26 -4.42 -0.49 9.93
CA ILE A 26 -3.03 -0.04 9.84
C ILE A 26 -2.87 1.22 10.67
N LYS A 27 -1.96 1.16 11.65
CA LYS A 27 -1.61 2.29 12.50
C LYS A 27 -0.41 3.03 11.91
N ILE A 28 -0.62 4.27 11.52
CA ILE A 28 0.40 5.16 10.95
C ILE A 28 0.81 6.15 12.04
N LYS A 29 2.12 6.22 12.33
CA LYS A 29 2.68 7.21 13.25
C LYS A 29 3.49 8.22 12.45
N THR A 30 3.08 9.49 12.48
CA THR A 30 3.83 10.57 11.83
C THR A 30 4.92 11.11 12.74
N LEU A 31 5.85 11.88 12.17
CA LEU A 31 6.95 12.53 12.91
C LEU A 31 6.45 13.53 13.95
N ASP A 32 5.26 14.09 13.74
CA ASP A 32 4.57 14.97 14.69
C ASP A 32 4.00 14.23 15.91
N SER A 33 4.31 12.94 16.07
CA SER A 33 3.72 12.05 17.07
C SER A 33 2.20 11.86 16.94
N GLN A 34 1.60 12.31 15.83
CA GLN A 34 0.21 11.99 15.52
C GLN A 34 0.08 10.55 15.03
N THR A 35 -1.02 9.93 15.42
CA THR A 35 -1.31 8.54 15.12
C THR A 35 -2.63 8.46 14.38
N TYR A 36 -2.61 7.85 13.20
CA TYR A 36 -3.78 7.62 12.37
C TYR A 36 -4.05 6.13 12.25
N THR A 37 -5.32 5.74 12.28
CA THR A 37 -5.73 4.34 12.06
C THR A 37 -6.52 4.28 10.77
N LEU A 38 -6.05 3.49 9.82
CA LEU A 38 -6.61 3.40 8.48
C LEU A 38 -7.00 1.96 8.20
N ARG A 39 -8.27 1.74 7.87
CA ARG A 39 -8.80 0.41 7.59
C ARG A 39 -8.71 0.15 6.09
N VAL A 40 -7.82 -0.75 5.70
CA VAL A 40 -7.57 -1.09 4.30
C VAL A 40 -7.75 -2.59 4.09
N ASP A 41 -7.90 -3.01 2.84
CA ASP A 41 -7.91 -4.43 2.54
C ASP A 41 -6.52 -5.07 2.73
N LYS A 42 -6.42 -6.37 3.01
CA LYS A 42 -5.11 -7.05 3.02
C LYS A 42 -4.67 -7.50 1.62
N CYS A 43 -5.59 -7.50 0.65
CA CYS A 43 -5.36 -7.81 -0.76
C CYS A 43 -4.92 -6.58 -1.58
N VAL A 44 -5.00 -5.37 -1.02
CA VAL A 44 -4.53 -4.17 -1.72
C VAL A 44 -2.99 -4.19 -1.87
N PRO A 45 -2.46 -3.75 -3.02
CA PRO A 45 -1.02 -3.59 -3.22
C PRO A 45 -0.44 -2.45 -2.37
N VAL A 46 0.83 -2.58 -1.97
CA VAL A 46 1.55 -1.53 -1.22
C VAL A 46 1.47 -0.13 -1.87
N PRO A 47 1.60 0.06 -3.20
CA PRO A 47 1.46 1.38 -3.82
C PRO A 47 0.09 2.02 -3.57
N ALA A 48 -0.99 1.26 -3.69
CA ALA A 48 -2.34 1.77 -3.44
C ALA A 48 -2.59 2.06 -1.95
N LEU A 49 -1.96 1.31 -1.03
CA LEU A 49 -1.95 1.67 0.39
C LEU A 49 -1.22 3.01 0.60
N LYS A 50 -0.06 3.20 -0.01
CA LYS A 50 0.71 4.45 0.10
C LYS A 50 -0.08 5.66 -0.40
N GLU A 51 -0.84 5.52 -1.48
CA GLU A 51 -1.75 6.56 -1.98
C GLU A 51 -2.85 6.92 -0.97
N GLN A 52 -3.47 5.92 -0.34
CA GLN A 52 -4.47 6.17 0.71
C GLN A 52 -3.85 6.88 1.91
N ILE A 53 -2.67 6.45 2.35
CA ILE A 53 -1.95 7.10 3.45
C ILE A 53 -1.54 8.51 3.05
N ALA A 54 -1.15 8.75 1.79
CA ALA A 54 -0.79 10.08 1.29
C ALA A 54 -1.99 11.02 1.32
N THR A 55 -3.17 10.52 0.96
CA THR A 55 -4.42 11.28 1.07
C THR A 55 -4.77 11.64 2.51
N VAL A 56 -4.54 10.73 3.47
CA VAL A 56 -4.91 10.94 4.88
C VAL A 56 -3.87 11.78 5.64
N THR A 57 -2.59 11.55 5.40
CA THR A 57 -1.49 12.20 6.14
C THR A 57 -0.91 13.41 5.41
N GLY A 58 -1.16 13.55 4.10
CA GLY A 58 -0.55 14.57 3.25
C GLY A 58 0.92 14.29 2.87
N ILE A 59 1.50 13.15 3.29
CA ILE A 59 2.90 12.80 3.00
C ILE A 59 2.96 12.07 1.67
N LEU A 60 3.85 12.46 0.75
CA LEU A 60 4.01 11.78 -0.54
C LEU A 60 4.36 10.29 -0.36
N SER A 61 3.77 9.44 -1.19
CA SER A 61 3.94 7.97 -1.19
C SER A 61 5.40 7.51 -1.31
N GLU A 62 6.26 8.31 -1.95
CA GLU A 62 7.70 8.09 -2.05
C GLU A 62 8.48 8.45 -0.78
N GLN A 63 7.98 9.41 0.00
CA GLN A 63 8.58 9.86 1.26
C GLN A 63 8.08 9.04 2.46
N GLN A 64 6.99 8.29 2.30
CA GLN A 64 6.47 7.40 3.33
C GLN A 64 7.32 6.14 3.48
N ARG A 65 7.83 5.91 4.69
CA ARG A 65 8.49 4.65 5.06
C ARG A 65 7.54 3.76 5.84
N LEU A 66 6.95 2.80 5.15
CA LEU A 66 6.12 1.77 5.78
C LEU A 66 7.00 0.66 6.35
N ILE A 67 6.98 0.48 7.68
CA ILE A 67 7.75 -0.55 8.38
C ILE A 67 6.78 -1.52 9.06
N CYS A 68 6.75 -2.76 8.61
CA CYS A 68 5.96 -3.82 9.20
C CYS A 68 6.88 -4.87 9.82
N ARG A 69 6.76 -5.08 11.14
CA ARG A 69 7.43 -6.18 11.84
C ARG A 69 8.96 -6.19 11.64
N GLY A 70 9.55 -4.98 11.54
CA GLY A 70 10.98 -4.77 11.28
C GLY A 70 11.39 -4.83 9.80
N LYS A 71 10.46 -5.02 8.86
CA LYS A 71 10.72 -5.01 7.42
C LYS A 71 10.07 -3.80 6.75
N VAL A 72 10.81 -3.16 5.85
CA VAL A 72 10.28 -2.09 5.00
C VAL A 72 9.39 -2.72 3.92
N LEU A 73 8.17 -2.21 3.78
CA LEU A 73 7.27 -2.59 2.70
C LEU A 73 7.78 -1.98 1.39
N LYS A 74 7.97 -2.83 0.37
CA LYS A 74 8.34 -2.43 -0.99
C LYS A 74 7.08 -2.35 -1.86
N ASP A 75 7.15 -1.48 -2.86
CA ASP A 75 6.05 -1.15 -3.78
C ASP A 75 5.68 -2.33 -4.69
N ASP A 76 6.61 -3.27 -4.88
CA ASP A 76 6.47 -4.45 -5.73
C ASP A 76 5.65 -5.59 -5.09
N GLN A 77 5.15 -5.42 -3.87
CA GLN A 77 4.60 -6.52 -3.07
C GLN A 77 3.24 -6.19 -2.45
N LEU A 78 2.38 -7.20 -2.30
CA LEU A 78 1.08 -7.08 -1.64
C LEU A 78 1.22 -7.11 -0.11
N LEU A 79 0.30 -6.45 0.61
CA LEU A 79 0.23 -6.54 2.09
C LEU A 79 0.10 -7.99 2.58
N SER A 80 -0.66 -8.81 1.85
CA SER A 80 -0.80 -10.24 2.13
C SER A 80 0.52 -11.01 2.08
N ALA A 81 1.50 -10.60 1.26
CA ALA A 81 2.78 -11.29 1.12
C ALA A 81 3.65 -11.17 2.38
N TYR A 82 3.49 -10.09 3.15
CA TYR A 82 4.28 -9.85 4.36
C TYR A 82 3.81 -10.69 5.56
N ARG A 83 2.85 -11.62 5.39
CA ARG A 83 2.25 -12.44 6.46
C ARG A 83 1.83 -11.59 7.66
N ILE A 84 1.41 -10.34 7.40
CA ILE A 84 0.94 -9.40 8.43
C ILE A 84 -0.44 -9.83 8.90
N LEU A 85 -1.22 -10.49 8.03
CA LEU A 85 -2.51 -11.10 8.32
C LEU A 85 -2.65 -12.44 7.58
N ARG A 86 -3.63 -13.26 7.97
CA ARG A 86 -3.96 -14.55 7.31
C ARG A 86 -4.02 -14.37 5.78
N PRO A 87 -3.43 -15.30 5.00
CA PRO A 87 -3.41 -15.19 3.54
C PRO A 87 -4.83 -15.02 3.00
N CYS A 88 -4.99 -14.15 1.99
CA CYS A 88 -6.15 -14.14 1.10
C CYS A 88 -6.16 -15.43 0.26
N ASN A 89 -6.24 -16.61 0.88
CA ASN A 89 -6.49 -17.83 0.13
C ASN A 89 -7.99 -17.91 -0.15
N GLN A 90 -8.29 -17.72 -1.43
CA GLN A 90 -9.51 -18.08 -2.14
C GLN A 90 -10.07 -19.40 -1.60
N PHE A 91 -11.20 -19.35 -0.89
CA PHE A 91 -12.09 -20.49 -0.84
C PHE A 91 -12.72 -20.61 -2.23
N LYS A 92 -12.39 -21.70 -2.92
CA LYS A 92 -13.05 -22.15 -4.13
C LYS A 92 -14.37 -22.82 -3.76
#